data_AF-A0A166FSU6-F1
#
_entry.id   AF-A0A166FSU6-F1
#
_cell.length_a   1.000
_cell.length_b   1.000
_cell.length_c   1.000
_cell.angle_alpha   90.00
_cell.angle_beta   90.00
_cell.angle_gamma   90.00
#
_symmetry.space_group_name_H-M   'P 1'
#
loop_
_entity.id
_entity.type
_entity.pdbx_description
1 polymer ?
#
loop_
_entity_poly.entity_id
_entity_poly.type
_entity_poly.pdbx_seq_one_letter_code
_entity_poly.pdbx_strand_id
1 'polypeptide(L)'
;MSSASTIFNTNYAGGNAQVNNVNGDYVQNVYQMTPDQAHRIYEWLGAPDSSGNLHAARERHHGNTGTWFLEGEQYVKWKETTDSTLWVYGTPGCGKTIICSTVIETICTECAAEPSFACAYFFFDNRNAQIDLSLHDKFIRSIIKQLSHQSAGVPAPLVDLYSGGQQQPSIQSLQRILEKIIDGFECTFIIIDAVDECTDREKTLAWVEQLTQHKRCNLQLLFSSRPEQDITDKPSSMAYIARLTLNSKLADKDIQTYIDAMLSKMIRWNT
;
A
#
# COMPACT_ATOMS: atom_id res chain seq x y z
N MET A 1 7.39 -22.26 20.72
CA MET A 1 8.41 -21.66 21.61
C MET A 1 7.97 -20.23 21.87
N SER A 2 7.75 -19.85 23.13
CA SER A 2 7.26 -18.52 23.51
C SER A 2 8.31 -17.46 23.15
N SER A 3 7.96 -16.53 22.28
CA SER A 3 8.75 -15.30 22.09
C SER A 3 8.69 -14.47 23.38
N ALA A 4 9.84 -13.98 23.84
CA ALA A 4 9.93 -13.10 25.00
C ALA A 4 9.97 -11.64 24.52
N SER A 5 8.86 -10.91 24.66
CA SER A 5 8.87 -9.47 24.48
C SER A 5 9.53 -8.81 25.70
N THR A 6 10.49 -7.92 25.46
CA THR A 6 11.17 -7.18 26.54
C THR A 6 10.61 -5.76 26.58
N ILE A 7 10.08 -5.35 27.72
CA ILE A 7 9.51 -4.01 27.94
C ILE A 7 10.58 -3.13 28.58
N PHE A 8 10.88 -1.99 27.98
CA PHE A 8 11.76 -0.97 28.56
C PHE A 8 10.96 0.30 28.87
N ASN A 9 11.07 0.80 30.10
CA ASN A 9 10.52 2.11 30.47
C ASN A 9 11.49 3.20 30.03
N THR A 10 11.07 4.10 29.13
CA THR A 10 11.83 5.29 28.76
C THR A 10 11.27 6.52 29.49
N ASN A 11 12.14 7.39 29.98
CA ASN A 11 11.76 8.59 30.75
C ASN A 11 11.39 9.80 29.88
N TYR A 12 11.26 9.62 28.57
CA TYR A 12 10.87 10.65 27.61
C TYR A 12 9.68 10.14 26.80
N ALA A 13 8.54 10.83 26.93
CA ALA A 13 7.19 10.41 26.52
C ALA A 13 6.60 9.32 27.42
N GLY A 14 5.46 9.59 28.05
CA GLY A 14 4.80 8.72 29.03
C GLY A 14 4.15 7.46 28.45
N GLY A 15 4.92 6.65 27.71
CA GLY A 15 4.52 5.35 27.20
C GLY A 15 5.63 4.32 27.41
N ASN A 16 5.26 3.07 27.64
CA ASN A 16 6.22 1.97 27.74
C ASN A 16 6.61 1.55 26.32
N ALA A 17 7.91 1.56 26.00
CA ALA A 17 8.40 1.05 24.74
C ALA A 17 8.49 -0.48 24.82
N GLN A 18 7.91 -1.18 23.85
CA GLN A 18 8.08 -2.61 23.69
C GLN A 18 9.02 -2.88 22.52
N VAL A 19 9.99 -3.75 22.77
CA VAL A 19 10.91 -4.28 21.76
C VAL A 19 10.49 -5.72 21.53
N ASN A 20 9.84 -5.98 20.39
CA ASN A 20 9.56 -7.35 19.98
C ASN A 20 10.75 -7.87 19.19
N ASN A 21 11.48 -8.83 19.77
CA ASN A 21 12.52 -9.58 19.10
C ASN A 21 12.13 -11.06 19.15
N VAL A 22 11.98 -11.68 17.98
CA VAL A 22 11.82 -13.13 17.86
C VAL A 22 12.85 -13.60 16.84
N ASN A 23 13.93 -14.19 17.34
CA ASN A 23 14.85 -15.02 16.56
C ASN A 23 15.55 -14.35 15.35
N GLY A 24 16.00 -13.09 15.45
CA GLY A 24 17.23 -12.70 14.75
C GLY A 24 17.25 -11.36 14.01
N ASP A 25 16.21 -10.96 13.27
CA ASP A 25 16.44 -9.93 12.22
C ASP A 25 15.47 -8.72 12.19
N TYR A 26 14.32 -8.75 12.87
CA TYR A 26 13.34 -7.64 12.85
C TYR A 26 12.98 -7.16 14.25
N VAL A 27 13.05 -5.84 14.47
CA VAL A 27 12.81 -5.20 15.76
C VAL A 27 11.72 -4.14 15.60
N GLN A 28 10.49 -4.48 15.96
CA GLN A 28 9.44 -3.47 16.14
C GLN A 28 9.65 -2.75 17.47
N ASN A 29 10.15 -1.52 17.38
CA ASN A 29 10.12 -0.58 18.50
C ASN A 29 8.81 0.19 18.44
N VAL A 30 7.90 -0.10 19.38
CA VAL A 30 6.58 0.53 19.46
C VAL A 30 6.33 1.11 20.85
N TYR A 31 5.54 2.17 20.91
CA TYR A 31 4.99 2.69 22.17
C TYR A 31 3.56 2.18 22.37
N GLN A 32 3.32 1.62 23.55
CA GLN A 32 1.96 1.35 24.00
C GLN A 32 1.35 2.66 24.51
N MET A 33 0.40 3.20 23.74
CA MET A 33 -0.25 4.48 24.00
C MET A 33 -1.75 4.28 24.18
N THR A 34 -2.40 5.18 24.92
CA THR A 34 -3.86 5.17 24.98
C THR A 34 -4.46 5.51 23.61
N PRO A 35 -5.70 5.08 23.30
CA PRO A 35 -6.37 5.45 22.06
C PRO A 35 -6.36 6.95 21.77
N ASP A 36 -6.57 7.79 22.79
CA ASP A 36 -6.56 9.26 22.65
C ASP A 36 -5.17 9.84 22.34
N GLN A 37 -4.11 9.22 22.88
CA GLN A 37 -2.74 9.62 22.55
C GLN A 37 -2.39 9.25 21.12
N ALA A 38 -2.69 8.02 20.70
CA ALA A 38 -2.47 7.56 19.34
C ALA A 38 -3.31 8.37 18.33
N HIS A 39 -4.56 8.67 18.66
CA HIS A 39 -5.45 9.48 17.82
C HIS A 39 -4.86 10.86 17.52
N ARG A 40 -4.32 11.55 18.53
CA ARG A 40 -3.67 12.86 18.33
C ARG A 40 -2.47 12.81 17.38
N ILE A 41 -1.71 11.72 17.39
CA ILE A 41 -0.59 11.52 16.46
C ILE A 41 -1.11 11.31 15.04
N TYR A 42 -2.13 10.47 14.86
CA TYR A 42 -2.70 10.19 13.53
C TYR A 42 -3.47 11.38 12.96
N GLU A 43 -4.12 12.18 13.80
CA GLU A 43 -4.75 13.44 13.42
C GLU A 43 -3.68 14.46 12.98
N TRP A 44 -2.62 14.63 13.76
CA TRP A 44 -1.50 15.50 13.41
C TRP A 44 -0.81 15.06 12.11
N LEU A 45 -0.69 13.75 11.86
CA LEU A 45 -0.09 13.23 10.62
C LEU A 45 -0.88 13.69 9.38
N GLY A 46 -2.18 13.97 9.49
CA GLY A 46 -2.96 14.59 8.43
C GLY A 46 -3.06 13.74 7.15
N ALA A 47 -3.07 12.42 7.33
CA ALA A 47 -3.15 11.44 6.25
C ALA A 47 -4.57 11.35 5.66
N PRO A 48 -4.73 11.37 4.33
CA PRO A 48 -6.03 11.17 3.69
C PRO A 48 -6.49 9.71 3.81
N ASP A 49 -7.77 9.48 3.55
CA ASP A 49 -8.37 8.16 3.51
C ASP A 49 -8.66 7.72 2.06
N SER A 50 -8.08 6.59 1.66
CA SER A 50 -8.32 5.97 0.36
C SER A 50 -9.33 4.82 0.41
N SER A 51 -9.96 4.56 1.57
CA SER A 51 -10.95 3.49 1.74
C SER A 51 -12.17 3.67 0.83
N GLY A 52 -12.62 4.92 0.62
CA GLY A 52 -13.71 5.24 -0.29
C GLY A 52 -13.43 4.84 -1.73
N ASN A 53 -12.18 5.04 -2.20
CA ASN A 53 -11.75 4.63 -3.53
C ASN A 53 -11.72 3.10 -3.66
N LEU A 54 -11.23 2.41 -2.63
CA LEU A 54 -11.27 0.96 -2.58
C LEU A 54 -12.72 0.45 -2.64
N HIS A 55 -13.61 0.95 -1.79
CA HIS A 55 -15.02 0.57 -1.79
C HIS A 55 -15.69 0.82 -3.15
N ALA A 56 -15.46 1.99 -3.75
CA ALA A 56 -16.01 2.31 -5.07
C ALA A 56 -15.46 1.38 -6.18
N ALA A 57 -14.19 0.99 -6.10
CA ALA A 57 -13.61 -0.01 -7.01
C ALA A 57 -14.26 -1.38 -6.81
N ARG A 58 -14.51 -1.77 -5.56
CA ARG A 58 -15.16 -3.03 -5.19
C ARG A 58 -16.64 -3.07 -5.57
N GLU A 59 -17.38 -1.97 -5.49
CA GLU A 59 -18.77 -1.91 -5.94
C GLU A 59 -18.90 -2.06 -7.46
N ARG A 60 -17.88 -1.59 -8.19
CA ARG A 60 -17.76 -1.76 -9.65
C ARG A 60 -17.14 -3.11 -10.04
N HIS A 61 -16.67 -3.89 -9.08
CA HIS A 61 -16.18 -5.24 -9.33
C HIS A 61 -17.37 -6.16 -9.64
N HIS A 62 -17.27 -6.95 -10.71
CA HIS A 62 -18.38 -7.76 -11.20
C HIS A 62 -18.02 -9.25 -11.15
N GLY A 63 -18.55 -9.97 -10.17
CA GLY A 63 -18.39 -11.42 -10.10
C GLY A 63 -16.94 -11.83 -9.85
N ASN A 64 -16.36 -12.65 -10.73
CA ASN A 64 -14.98 -13.16 -10.61
C ASN A 64 -14.00 -12.40 -11.52
N THR A 65 -14.31 -11.15 -11.90
CA THR A 65 -13.39 -10.34 -12.71
C THR A 65 -12.05 -10.16 -12.00
N GLY A 66 -10.94 -10.24 -12.71
CA GLY A 66 -9.61 -10.07 -12.13
C GLY A 66 -9.04 -11.29 -11.39
N THR A 67 -9.79 -12.40 -11.24
CA THR A 67 -9.24 -13.63 -10.62
C THR A 67 -8.10 -14.22 -11.46
N TRP A 68 -8.18 -14.11 -12.79
CA TRP A 68 -7.11 -14.56 -13.69
C TRP A 68 -5.76 -13.90 -13.39
N PHE A 69 -5.78 -12.66 -12.87
CA PHE A 69 -4.57 -11.94 -12.51
C PHE A 69 -3.91 -12.59 -11.30
N LEU A 70 -4.70 -12.98 -10.29
CA LEU A 70 -4.21 -13.68 -9.09
C LEU A 70 -3.66 -15.07 -9.39
N GLU A 71 -4.14 -15.71 -10.46
CA GLU A 71 -3.64 -16.99 -10.96
C GLU A 71 -2.41 -16.83 -11.89
N GLY A 72 -2.08 -15.59 -12.26
CA GLY A 72 -1.03 -15.28 -13.24
C GLY A 72 0.38 -15.42 -12.66
N GLU A 73 1.30 -15.96 -13.47
CA GLU A 73 2.70 -16.18 -13.07
C GLU A 73 3.38 -14.90 -12.56
N GLN A 74 3.11 -13.75 -13.18
CA GLN A 74 3.71 -12.48 -12.77
C GLN A 74 3.25 -12.01 -11.39
N TYR A 75 1.98 -12.24 -11.03
CA TYR A 75 1.47 -11.92 -9.70
C TYR A 75 2.05 -12.86 -8.66
N VAL A 76 2.00 -14.19 -8.91
CA VAL A 76 2.53 -15.20 -8.00
C VAL A 76 4.00 -14.94 -7.73
N LYS A 77 4.79 -14.73 -8.78
CA LYS A 77 6.22 -14.43 -8.67
C LYS A 77 6.48 -13.13 -7.91
N TRP A 78 5.72 -12.07 -8.18
CA TRP A 78 5.82 -10.81 -7.44
C TRP A 78 5.59 -11.04 -5.94
N LYS A 79 4.50 -11.71 -5.59
CA LYS A 79 4.13 -11.97 -4.20
C LYS A 79 5.15 -12.82 -3.44
N GLU A 80 5.73 -13.83 -4.09
CA GLU A 80 6.66 -14.77 -3.47
C GLU A 80 8.13 -14.29 -3.45
N THR A 81 8.47 -13.26 -4.23
CA THR A 81 9.83 -12.71 -4.29
C THR A 81 9.95 -11.53 -3.33
N THR A 82 10.98 -11.52 -2.48
CA THR A 82 11.31 -10.38 -1.63
C THR A 82 11.90 -9.22 -2.45
N ASP A 83 11.64 -7.98 -2.01
CA ASP A 83 12.08 -6.75 -2.69
C ASP A 83 11.65 -6.70 -4.17
N SER A 84 10.46 -7.22 -4.47
CA SER A 84 9.93 -7.32 -5.83
C SER A 84 9.03 -6.13 -6.16
N THR A 85 8.96 -5.78 -7.45
CA THR A 85 8.06 -4.74 -7.93
C THR A 85 7.27 -5.25 -9.13
N LEU A 86 5.96 -5.02 -9.14
CA LEU A 86 5.08 -5.32 -10.27
C LEU A 86 4.42 -4.04 -10.77
N TRP A 87 4.72 -3.70 -12.01
CA TRP A 87 4.06 -2.61 -12.72
C TRP A 87 2.96 -3.14 -13.63
N VAL A 88 1.72 -2.77 -13.30
CA VAL A 88 0.52 -3.12 -14.08
C VAL A 88 0.09 -1.92 -14.92
N TYR A 89 0.20 -2.00 -16.24
CA TYR A 89 -0.13 -0.88 -17.11
C TYR A 89 -1.11 -1.22 -18.21
N GLY A 90 -1.78 -0.18 -18.71
CA GLY A 90 -2.74 -0.32 -19.80
C GLY A 90 -3.51 0.96 -20.06
N THR A 91 -4.32 0.95 -21.10
CA THR A 91 -5.15 2.09 -21.52
C THR A 91 -6.23 2.44 -20.50
N PRO A 92 -6.88 3.62 -20.56
CA PRO A 92 -8.06 3.89 -19.76
C PRO A 92 -9.15 2.82 -19.97
N GLY A 93 -9.81 2.41 -18.89
CA GLY A 93 -10.91 1.43 -18.95
C GLY A 93 -10.51 -0.05 -19.01
N CYS A 94 -9.21 -0.40 -19.08
CA CYS A 94 -8.77 -1.81 -19.12
C CYS A 94 -8.80 -2.56 -17.78
N GLY A 95 -9.39 -1.97 -16.73
CA GLY A 95 -9.58 -2.66 -15.46
C GLY A 95 -8.42 -2.57 -14.45
N LYS A 96 -7.41 -1.71 -14.63
CA LYS A 96 -6.30 -1.53 -13.66
C LYS A 96 -6.76 -1.37 -12.21
N THR A 97 -7.67 -0.44 -11.95
CA THR A 97 -8.23 -0.20 -10.61
C THR A 97 -8.97 -1.42 -10.06
N ILE A 98 -9.66 -2.19 -10.93
CA ILE A 98 -10.32 -3.45 -10.53
C ILE A 98 -9.27 -4.46 -10.10
N ILE A 99 -8.22 -4.67 -10.90
CA ILE A 99 -7.08 -5.53 -10.56
C ILE A 99 -6.44 -5.10 -9.23
N CYS A 100 -6.10 -3.81 -9.05
CA CYS A 100 -5.52 -3.33 -7.80
C CYS A 100 -6.43 -3.59 -6.61
N SER A 101 -7.74 -3.33 -6.72
CA SER A 101 -8.70 -3.61 -5.64
C SER A 101 -8.84 -5.10 -5.33
N THR A 102 -8.72 -5.98 -6.33
CA THR A 102 -8.71 -7.43 -6.14
C THR A 102 -7.44 -7.87 -5.41
N VAL A 103 -6.28 -7.35 -5.81
CA VAL A 103 -5.01 -7.63 -5.11
C VAL A 103 -5.05 -7.16 -3.67
N ILE A 104 -5.52 -5.93 -3.42
CA ILE A 104 -5.61 -5.35 -2.08
C ILE A 104 -6.47 -6.25 -1.17
N GLU A 105 -7.64 -6.69 -1.62
CA GLU A 105 -8.52 -7.57 -0.85
C GLU A 105 -7.82 -8.89 -0.47
N THR A 106 -7.18 -9.54 -1.44
CA THR A 106 -6.45 -10.80 -1.21
C THR A 106 -5.32 -10.61 -0.20
N ILE A 107 -4.45 -9.61 -0.43
CA ILE A 107 -3.27 -9.39 0.40
C ILE A 107 -3.65 -8.90 1.81
N CYS A 108 -4.63 -8.00 1.95
CA CYS A 108 -5.12 -7.58 3.26
C CYS A 108 -5.70 -8.76 4.06
N THR A 109 -6.42 -9.67 3.40
CA THR A 109 -6.96 -10.88 4.05
C THR A 109 -5.84 -11.78 4.56
N GLU A 110 -4.77 -11.94 3.80
CA GLU A 110 -3.61 -12.73 4.19
C GLU A 110 -2.81 -12.07 5.31
N CYS A 111 -2.57 -10.76 5.24
CA CYS A 111 -1.88 -10.02 6.31
C CYS A 111 -2.68 -10.02 7.61
N ALA A 112 -4.01 -10.03 7.55
CA ALA A 112 -4.84 -10.16 8.75
C ALA A 112 -4.67 -11.52 9.47
N ALA A 113 -4.21 -12.55 8.75
CA ALA A 113 -3.94 -13.88 9.31
C ALA A 113 -2.49 -14.03 9.81
N GLU A 114 -1.57 -13.14 9.41
CA GLU A 114 -0.15 -13.17 9.77
C GLU A 114 0.30 -11.83 10.39
N PRO A 115 0.34 -11.70 11.73
CA PRO A 115 0.62 -10.44 12.41
C PRO A 115 2.00 -9.81 12.11
N SER A 116 2.94 -10.58 11.57
CA SER A 116 4.25 -10.07 11.15
C SER A 116 4.23 -9.41 9.77
N PHE A 117 3.13 -9.53 9.01
CA PHE A 117 2.96 -8.98 7.67
C PHE A 117 2.08 -7.73 7.71
N ALA A 118 2.29 -6.82 6.77
CA ALA A 118 1.46 -5.63 6.64
C ALA A 118 1.13 -5.31 5.18
N CYS A 119 -0.05 -4.71 4.98
CA CYS A 119 -0.51 -4.25 3.69
C CYS A 119 -0.96 -2.79 3.76
N ALA A 120 -0.46 -1.95 2.87
CA ALA A 120 -0.95 -0.58 2.72
C ALA A 120 -1.24 -0.29 1.25
N TYR A 121 -2.19 0.60 1.01
CA TYR A 121 -2.59 0.96 -0.34
C TYR A 121 -2.92 2.43 -0.50
N PHE A 122 -2.84 2.91 -1.73
CA PHE A 122 -3.25 4.27 -2.07
C PHE A 122 -3.83 4.31 -3.47
N PHE A 123 -4.91 5.06 -3.64
CA PHE A 123 -5.50 5.34 -4.94
C PHE A 123 -5.22 6.80 -5.27
N PHE A 124 -4.35 7.04 -6.26
CA PHE A 124 -4.25 8.36 -6.83
C PHE A 124 -5.53 8.67 -7.59
N ASP A 125 -6.11 9.84 -7.31
CA ASP A 125 -7.35 10.29 -7.94
C ASP A 125 -7.32 11.80 -8.12
N ASN A 126 -7.08 12.22 -9.36
CA ASN A 126 -7.07 13.65 -9.72
C ASN A 126 -8.40 14.12 -10.32
N ARG A 127 -9.43 13.27 -10.32
CA ARG A 127 -10.74 13.60 -10.90
C ARG A 127 -11.69 14.23 -9.89
N ASN A 128 -11.42 14.06 -8.61
CA ASN A 128 -12.27 14.55 -7.53
C ASN A 128 -11.73 15.86 -6.93
N ALA A 129 -12.58 16.61 -6.23
CA ALA A 129 -12.18 17.76 -5.40
C ALA A 129 -11.24 17.37 -4.23
N GLN A 130 -10.84 16.11 -4.14
CA GLN A 130 -9.91 15.55 -3.16
C GLN A 130 -8.47 15.78 -3.62
N ILE A 131 -8.03 17.05 -3.61
CA ILE A 131 -6.67 17.45 -4.01
C ILE A 131 -5.62 16.59 -3.30
N ASP A 132 -5.87 16.20 -2.04
CA ASP A 132 -4.98 15.35 -1.25
C ASP A 132 -4.67 14.01 -1.92
N LEU A 133 -5.60 13.40 -2.66
CA LEU A 133 -5.38 12.12 -3.36
C LEU A 133 -4.55 12.25 -4.64
N SER A 134 -4.08 13.45 -4.99
CA SER A 134 -3.17 13.68 -6.12
C SER A 134 -1.71 13.94 -5.67
N LEU A 135 -1.46 14.09 -4.36
CA LEU A 135 -0.20 14.61 -3.83
C LEU A 135 0.70 13.50 -3.29
N HIS A 136 1.99 13.56 -3.61
CA HIS A 136 3.01 12.62 -3.11
C HIS A 136 3.11 12.61 -1.58
N ASP A 137 3.11 13.79 -0.95
CA ASP A 137 3.19 13.90 0.52
C ASP A 137 2.02 13.21 1.23
N LYS A 138 0.82 13.31 0.65
CA LYS A 138 -0.40 12.71 1.18
C LYS A 138 -0.44 11.21 0.98
N PHE A 139 0.08 10.72 -0.15
CA PHE A 139 0.34 9.30 -0.36
C PHE A 139 1.25 8.73 0.74
N ILE A 140 2.43 9.32 0.99
CA ILE A 140 3.37 8.85 2.01
C ILE A 140 2.73 8.83 3.41
N ARG A 141 2.00 9.89 3.78
CA ARG A 141 1.27 9.96 5.06
C ARG A 141 0.23 8.86 5.20
N SER A 142 -0.51 8.56 4.13
CA SER A 142 -1.51 7.48 4.13
C SER A 142 -0.88 6.11 4.39
N ILE A 143 0.23 5.80 3.71
CA ILE A 143 0.95 4.54 3.92
C ILE A 143 1.49 4.45 5.35
N ILE A 144 2.11 5.51 5.87
CA ILE A 144 2.58 5.56 7.27
C ILE A 144 1.44 5.24 8.24
N LYS A 145 0.28 5.89 8.07
CA LYS A 145 -0.89 5.68 8.93
C LYS A 145 -1.37 4.23 8.87
N GLN A 146 -1.53 3.67 7.67
CA GLN A 146 -2.03 2.30 7.48
C GLN A 146 -1.09 1.25 8.08
N LEU A 147 0.22 1.36 7.86
CA LEU A 147 1.21 0.44 8.44
C LEU A 147 1.30 0.60 9.97
N SER A 148 1.21 1.84 10.47
CA SER A 148 1.22 2.09 11.92
C SER A 148 0.01 1.47 12.62
N HIS A 149 -1.16 1.44 11.98
CA HIS A 149 -2.35 0.76 12.53
C HIS A 149 -2.22 -0.78 12.57
N GLN A 150 -1.34 -1.36 11.75
CA GLN A 150 -1.06 -2.80 11.72
C GLN A 150 0.10 -3.19 12.65
N SER A 151 0.78 -2.20 13.24
CA SER A 151 1.83 -2.44 14.23
C SER A 151 1.22 -2.80 15.59
N ALA A 152 1.97 -3.53 16.43
CA ALA A 152 1.52 -3.92 17.78
C ALA A 152 1.32 -2.72 18.75
N GLY A 153 1.72 -1.52 18.35
CA GLY A 153 1.59 -0.25 19.04
C GLY A 153 1.97 0.88 18.09
N VAL A 154 2.04 2.13 18.57
CA VAL A 154 2.45 3.25 17.70
C VAL A 154 3.96 3.14 17.40
N PRO A 155 4.41 3.10 16.14
CA PRO A 155 5.83 2.97 15.83
C PRO A 155 6.66 4.09 16.46
N ALA A 156 7.76 3.74 17.13
CA ALA A 156 8.66 4.70 17.76
C ALA A 156 9.14 5.81 16.81
N PRO A 157 9.52 5.52 15.54
CA PRO A 157 9.89 6.57 14.59
C PRO A 157 8.79 7.62 14.36
N LEU A 158 7.51 7.21 14.42
CA LEU A 158 6.37 8.12 14.27
C LEU A 158 6.13 8.95 15.53
N VAL A 159 6.26 8.34 16.72
CA VAL A 159 6.15 9.05 18.01
C VAL A 159 7.26 10.09 18.13
N ASP A 160 8.49 9.73 17.77
CA ASP A 160 9.64 10.64 17.78
C ASP A 160 9.41 11.80 16.81
N LEU A 161 8.90 11.52 15.61
CA LEU A 161 8.59 12.55 14.61
C LEU A 161 7.48 13.49 15.07
N TYR A 162 6.48 12.99 15.82
CA TYR A 162 5.40 13.80 16.38
C TYR A 162 5.93 14.91 17.28
N SER A 163 6.87 14.60 18.19
CA SER A 163 7.55 15.60 19.05
C SER A 163 6.61 16.66 19.67
N GLY A 164 5.40 16.26 20.08
CA GLY A 164 4.39 17.17 20.67
C GLY A 164 3.53 17.96 19.67
N GLY A 165 3.61 17.64 18.38
CA GLY A 165 2.65 18.06 17.34
C GLY A 165 2.72 19.52 16.91
N GLN A 166 3.79 20.25 17.26
CA GLN A 166 3.86 21.70 17.05
C GLN A 166 4.10 22.10 15.59
N GLN A 167 4.71 21.23 14.79
CA GLN A 167 5.06 21.50 13.39
C GLN A 167 4.71 20.28 12.52
N GLN A 168 4.39 20.53 11.25
CA GLN A 168 4.24 19.47 10.26
C GLN A 168 5.61 18.97 9.79
N PRO A 169 5.80 17.66 9.59
CA PRO A 169 7.08 17.11 9.16
C PRO A 169 7.33 17.42 7.68
N SER A 170 8.61 17.49 7.29
CA SER A 170 8.99 17.53 5.89
C SER A 170 8.78 16.17 5.22
N ILE A 171 8.63 16.18 3.89
CA ILE A 171 8.49 14.95 3.10
C ILE A 171 9.69 14.00 3.27
N GLN A 172 10.91 14.53 3.39
CA GLN A 172 12.10 13.69 3.59
C GLN A 172 12.07 12.98 4.95
N SER A 173 11.55 13.63 5.98
CA SER A 173 11.37 13.00 7.29
C SER A 173 10.28 11.92 7.25
N LEU A 174 9.18 12.17 6.54
CA LEU A 174 8.13 11.17 6.32
C LEU A 174 8.65 9.94 5.59
N GLN A 175 9.36 10.11 4.48
CA GLN A 175 9.96 9.01 3.71
C GLN A 175 10.92 8.18 4.59
N ARG A 176 11.77 8.86 5.37
CA ARG A 176 12.70 8.18 6.28
C ARG A 176 12.00 7.37 7.37
N ILE A 177 10.92 7.90 7.98
CA ILE A 177 10.20 7.12 8.99
C ILE A 177 9.38 5.99 8.37
N LEU A 178 8.90 6.15 7.14
CA LEU A 178 8.20 5.09 6.42
C LEU A 178 9.13 3.89 6.19
N GLU A 179 10.37 4.12 5.74
CA GLU A 179 11.39 3.07 5.63
C GLU A 179 11.59 2.33 6.97
N LYS A 180 11.71 3.06 8.08
CA LYS A 180 11.85 2.46 9.42
C LYS A 180 10.60 1.70 9.90
N ILE A 181 9.41 2.10 9.46
CA ILE A 181 8.16 1.40 9.79
C ILE A 181 8.08 0.10 8.97
N ILE A 182 8.46 0.14 7.69
CA ILE A 182 8.57 -1.04 6.82
C ILE A 182 9.54 -2.06 7.43
N ASP A 183 10.70 -1.60 7.93
CA ASP A 183 11.69 -2.44 8.63
C ASP A 183 11.14 -3.13 9.90
N GLY A 184 9.97 -2.71 10.38
CA GLY A 184 9.27 -3.35 11.48
C GLY A 184 8.52 -4.63 11.09
N PHE A 185 8.30 -4.92 9.82
CA PHE A 185 7.54 -6.08 9.38
C PHE A 185 8.43 -7.10 8.68
N GLU A 186 8.09 -8.39 8.79
CA GLU A 186 8.75 -9.46 8.04
C GLU A 186 8.44 -9.36 6.54
N CYS A 187 7.25 -8.86 6.20
CA CYS A 187 6.79 -8.69 4.83
C CYS A 187 5.81 -7.52 4.75
N THR A 188 6.07 -6.57 3.85
CA THR A 188 5.21 -5.41 3.63
C THR A 188 4.79 -5.34 2.18
N PHE A 189 3.49 -5.31 1.95
CA PHE A 189 2.90 -5.05 0.65
C PHE A 189 2.46 -3.59 0.54
N ILE A 190 2.88 -2.92 -0.53
CA ILE A 190 2.38 -1.58 -0.87
C ILE A 190 1.73 -1.63 -2.25
N ILE A 191 0.46 -1.24 -2.35
CA ILE A 191 -0.29 -1.23 -3.61
C ILE A 191 -0.69 0.21 -3.96
N ILE A 192 -0.26 0.68 -5.12
CA ILE A 192 -0.50 2.06 -5.58
C ILE A 192 -1.30 2.04 -6.89
N ASP A 193 -2.55 2.46 -6.87
CA ASP A 193 -3.35 2.58 -8.08
C ASP A 193 -3.16 3.95 -8.74
N ALA A 194 -3.07 3.95 -10.07
CA ALA A 194 -3.12 5.11 -10.97
C ALA A 194 -2.04 6.18 -10.71
N VAL A 195 -0.76 5.78 -10.64
CA VAL A 195 0.37 6.73 -10.46
C VAL A 195 0.39 7.85 -11.51
N ASP A 196 -0.17 7.63 -12.71
CA ASP A 196 -0.35 8.69 -13.72
C ASP A 196 -1.27 9.83 -13.27
N GLU A 197 -2.15 9.62 -12.29
CA GLU A 197 -3.00 10.65 -11.70
C GLU A 197 -2.30 11.45 -10.59
N CYS A 198 -1.04 11.14 -10.25
CA CYS A 198 -0.27 11.95 -9.29
C CYS A 198 0.20 13.27 -9.91
N THR A 199 -0.08 14.40 -9.24
CA THR A 199 0.40 15.72 -9.64
C THR A 199 1.93 15.84 -9.53
N ASP A 200 2.50 15.23 -8.50
CA ASP A 200 3.94 15.16 -8.24
C ASP A 200 4.57 13.82 -8.71
N ARG A 201 4.05 13.24 -9.81
CA ARG A 201 4.41 11.88 -10.26
C ARG A 201 5.91 11.62 -10.37
N GLU A 202 6.72 12.60 -10.79
CA GLU A 202 8.17 12.44 -10.91
C GLU A 202 8.81 12.18 -9.54
N LYS A 203 8.36 12.89 -8.50
CA LYS A 203 8.80 12.69 -7.10
C LYS A 203 8.34 11.33 -6.60
N THR A 204 7.11 10.93 -6.89
CA THR A 204 6.57 9.62 -6.53
C THR A 204 7.39 8.49 -7.14
N LEU A 205 7.67 8.55 -8.45
CA LEU A 205 8.46 7.54 -9.15
C LEU A 205 9.92 7.51 -8.68
N ALA A 206 10.54 8.68 -8.44
CA ALA A 206 11.89 8.74 -7.87
C ALA A 206 11.96 8.14 -6.46
N TRP A 207 10.93 8.36 -5.64
CA TRP A 207 10.85 7.74 -4.32
C TRP A 207 10.61 6.23 -4.41
N VAL A 208 9.72 5.77 -5.30
CA VAL A 208 9.52 4.33 -5.55
C VAL A 208 10.83 3.68 -5.96
N GLU A 209 11.57 4.31 -6.88
CA GLU A 209 12.89 3.85 -7.31
C GLU A 209 13.87 3.76 -6.13
N GLN A 210 13.95 4.79 -5.30
CA GLN A 210 14.78 4.78 -4.10
C GLN A 210 14.37 3.68 -3.11
N LEU A 211 13.06 3.50 -2.89
CA LEU A 211 12.53 2.51 -1.96
C LEU A 211 12.87 1.08 -2.42
N THR A 212 12.77 0.80 -3.73
CA THR A 212 13.12 -0.52 -4.29
C THR A 212 14.63 -0.82 -4.24
N GLN A 213 15.48 0.20 -4.08
CA GLN A 213 16.91 0.03 -3.85
C GLN A 213 17.24 -0.26 -2.37
N HIS A 214 16.30 -0.02 -1.45
CA HIS A 214 16.45 -0.31 -0.03
C HIS A 214 16.27 -1.82 0.22
N LYS A 215 17.34 -2.59 -0.03
CA LYS A 215 17.34 -4.06 0.04
C LYS A 215 17.30 -4.58 1.47
N ARG A 216 16.10 -4.66 2.04
CA ARG A 216 15.82 -5.25 3.36
C ARG A 216 15.16 -6.62 3.27
N CYS A 217 14.88 -7.08 2.06
CA CYS A 217 14.27 -8.36 1.76
C CYS A 217 12.87 -8.54 2.37
N ASN A 218 12.09 -7.45 2.45
CA ASN A 218 10.78 -7.45 3.10
C ASN A 218 9.72 -6.56 2.41
N LEU A 219 9.97 -6.03 1.20
CA LEU A 219 9.00 -5.17 0.50
C LEU A 219 8.51 -5.78 -0.82
N GLN A 220 7.21 -5.79 -1.04
CA GLN A 220 6.57 -6.11 -2.32
C GLN A 220 5.72 -4.93 -2.76
N LEU A 221 6.13 -4.28 -3.85
CA LEU A 221 5.46 -3.10 -4.37
C LEU A 221 4.67 -3.43 -5.63
N LEU A 222 3.38 -3.12 -5.66
CA LEU A 222 2.60 -3.11 -6.90
C LEU A 222 2.19 -1.69 -7.20
N PHE A 223 2.36 -1.25 -8.43
CA PHE A 223 1.75 0.00 -8.87
C PHE A 223 1.11 -0.11 -10.25
N SER A 224 0.04 0.66 -10.46
CA SER A 224 -0.65 0.73 -11.74
C SER A 224 -0.51 2.10 -12.38
N SER A 225 -0.48 2.14 -13.72
CA SER A 225 -0.52 3.40 -14.45
C SER A 225 -0.95 3.26 -15.92
N ARG A 226 -1.14 4.38 -16.60
CA ARG A 226 -1.02 4.45 -18.07
C ARG A 226 0.46 4.30 -18.49
N PRO A 227 0.74 3.82 -19.71
CA PRO A 227 2.10 3.76 -20.25
C PRO A 227 2.55 5.13 -20.78
N GLU A 228 2.50 6.16 -19.93
CA GLU A 228 3.07 7.47 -20.28
C GLU A 228 4.60 7.38 -20.33
N GLN A 229 5.23 8.19 -21.16
CA GLN A 229 6.66 8.02 -21.50
C GLN A 229 7.57 8.21 -20.28
N ASP A 230 7.29 9.25 -19.48
CA ASP A 230 7.95 9.55 -18.21
C ASP A 230 7.85 8.38 -17.21
N ILE A 231 6.75 7.63 -17.24
CA ILE A 231 6.56 6.43 -16.42
C ILE A 231 7.23 5.21 -17.05
N THR A 232 7.33 5.12 -18.37
CA THR A 232 7.90 3.93 -19.06
C THR A 232 9.43 3.91 -19.00
N ASP A 233 10.05 5.09 -18.95
CA ASP A 233 11.50 5.24 -18.93
C ASP A 233 12.11 4.86 -17.56
N LYS A 234 11.40 5.16 -16.46
CA LYS A 234 11.81 4.94 -15.06
C LYS A 234 11.98 3.46 -14.64
N PRO A 235 11.09 2.52 -15.00
CA PRO A 235 11.22 1.09 -14.71
C PRO A 235 12.50 0.45 -15.24
N SER A 236 13.22 1.08 -16.15
CA SER A 236 14.49 0.54 -16.65
C SER A 236 15.61 0.58 -15.60
N SER A 237 15.48 1.43 -14.57
CA SER A 237 16.45 1.54 -13.47
C SER A 237 16.04 0.81 -12.19
N MET A 238 14.79 0.32 -12.11
CA MET A 238 14.32 -0.48 -10.97
C MET A 238 14.73 -1.93 -11.13
N ALA A 239 15.60 -2.42 -10.24
CA ALA A 239 15.93 -3.84 -10.20
C ALA A 239 14.66 -4.66 -9.87
N TYR A 240 14.45 -5.78 -10.55
CA TYR A 240 13.34 -6.73 -10.30
C TYR A 240 11.92 -6.22 -10.59
N ILE A 241 11.76 -5.23 -11.46
CA ILE A 241 10.42 -4.84 -11.93
C ILE A 241 9.88 -5.82 -12.98
N ALA A 242 8.85 -6.57 -12.61
CA ALA A 242 8.00 -7.27 -13.56
C ALA A 242 7.01 -6.28 -14.19
N ARG A 243 6.72 -6.44 -15.48
CA ARG A 243 5.80 -5.58 -16.23
C ARG A 243 4.64 -6.42 -16.77
N LEU A 244 3.41 -6.10 -16.39
CA LEU A 244 2.20 -6.70 -16.95
C LEU A 244 1.39 -5.66 -17.71
N THR A 245 1.08 -5.95 -18.98
CA THR A 245 0.09 -5.18 -19.74
C THR A 245 -1.29 -5.79 -19.58
N LEU A 246 -2.28 -4.99 -19.20
CA LEU A 246 -3.69 -5.35 -19.34
C LEU A 246 -4.11 -5.11 -20.80
N ASN A 247 -3.87 -6.10 -21.66
CA ASN A 247 -4.28 -6.11 -23.05
C ASN A 247 -5.50 -7.02 -23.27
N SER A 248 -6.25 -6.79 -24.35
CA SER A 248 -7.56 -7.43 -24.59
C SER A 248 -7.50 -8.96 -24.58
N LYS A 249 -6.42 -9.57 -25.09
CA LYS A 249 -6.28 -11.04 -25.19
C LYS A 249 -6.25 -11.75 -23.84
N LEU A 250 -5.72 -11.13 -22.79
CA LEU A 250 -5.74 -11.69 -21.42
C LEU A 250 -7.05 -11.34 -20.69
N ALA A 251 -7.69 -10.24 -21.10
CA ALA A 251 -8.96 -9.77 -20.55
C ALA A 251 -10.21 -10.42 -21.17
N ASP A 252 -10.08 -11.28 -22.20
CA ASP A 252 -11.25 -11.85 -22.91
C ASP A 252 -12.18 -12.65 -21.98
N LYS A 253 -11.63 -13.37 -20.99
CA LYS A 253 -12.41 -14.10 -19.97
C LYS A 253 -13.09 -13.16 -18.97
N ASP A 254 -12.45 -12.03 -18.66
CA ASP A 254 -13.01 -10.98 -17.80
C ASP A 254 -14.14 -10.22 -18.49
N ILE A 255 -14.01 -9.94 -19.79
CA ILE A 255 -15.06 -9.31 -20.60
C ILE A 255 -16.31 -10.20 -20.60
N GLN A 256 -16.14 -11.52 -20.81
CA GLN A 256 -17.25 -12.47 -20.73
C GLN A 256 -17.90 -12.47 -19.34
N THR A 257 -17.09 -12.57 -18.28
CA THR A 257 -17.59 -12.55 -16.89
C THR A 257 -18.34 -11.26 -16.56
N TYR A 258 -17.84 -10.11 -17.03
CA TYR A 258 -18.49 -8.80 -16.87
C TYR A 258 -19.82 -8.73 -17.63
N ILE A 259 -19.87 -9.18 -18.89
CA ILE A 259 -21.09 -9.22 -19.69
C ILE A 259 -22.14 -10.14 -19.03
N ASP A 260 -21.75 -11.33 -18.58
CA ASP A 260 -22.65 -12.27 -17.91
C ASP A 260 -23.20 -11.70 -16.60
N ALA A 261 -22.35 -11.03 -15.81
CA ALA A 261 -22.75 -10.33 -14.59
C ALA A 261 -23.71 -9.17 -14.88
N MET A 262 -23.50 -8.41 -15.97
CA MET A 262 -24.42 -7.36 -16.40
C MET A 262 -25.77 -7.92 -16.85
N LEU A 263 -25.77 -8.96 -17.69
CA LEU A 263 -27.00 -9.58 -18.22
C LEU A 263 -27.83 -10.20 -17.11
N SER A 264 -27.19 -10.88 -16.14
CA SER A 264 -27.89 -11.44 -14.98
C SER A 264 -28.53 -10.36 -14.09
N LYS A 265 -27.90 -9.20 -13.92
CA LYS A 265 -28.50 -8.05 -13.24
C LYS A 265 -29.70 -7.48 -14.01
N MET A 266 -29.63 -7.36 -15.34
CA MET A 266 -30.74 -6.85 -16.15
C MET A 266 -31.96 -7.79 -16.17
N ILE A 267 -31.74 -9.10 -16.21
CA ILE A 267 -32.83 -10.10 -16.19
C ILE A 267 -33.61 -10.03 -14.85
N ARG A 268 -32.93 -9.76 -13.74
CA ARG A 268 -33.56 -9.61 -12.41
C ARG A 268 -34.45 -8.37 -12.24
N TRP A 269 -34.38 -7.39 -13.15
CA TRP A 269 -35.24 -6.19 -13.12
C TRP A 269 -36.47 -6.30 -14.04
N ASN A 270 -36.56 -7.35 -14.87
CA ASN A 270 -37.64 -7.57 -15.83
C ASN A 270 -38.65 -8.68 -15.42
N THR A 271 -38.59 -9.13 -14.16
CA THR A 271 -39.53 -10.05 -13.51
C THR A 271 -39.99 -9.45 -12.18
#